data_AF-A0A660S1R6-F1
#
_entry.id   AF-A0A660S1R6-F1
#
_cell.length_a   1.000
_cell.length_b   1.000
_cell.length_c   1.000
_cell.angle_alpha   90.00
_cell.angle_beta   90.00
_cell.angle_gamma   90.00
#
_symmetry.space_group_name_H-M   'P 1'
#
loop_
_entity.id
_entity.type
_entity.pdbx_description
1 polymer ?
#
loop_
_entity_poly.entity_id
_entity_poly.type
_entity_poly.pdbx_seq_one_letter_code
_entity_poly.pdbx_strand_id
1 'polypeptide(L)' 'MRMTKNMLSVLEKIYKAQHQAGYVHMTTAYALERRELVQIGKIPKRMKTQGGDFPHLWASLTKKGKKFCEEKFG' A
#
# COMPACT_ATOMS: atom_id res chain seq x y z
N MET A 1 12.47 8.48 9.41
CA MET A 1 11.13 8.85 8.87
C MET A 1 10.05 7.96 9.50
N ARG A 2 9.27 8.46 10.47
CA ARG A 2 8.18 7.70 11.13
C ARG A 2 7.08 7.33 10.11
N MET A 3 6.45 6.16 10.27
CA MET A 3 5.21 5.82 9.54
C MET A 3 4.02 6.41 10.29
N THR A 4 3.00 6.86 9.55
CA THR A 4 1.74 7.28 10.17
C THR A 4 0.94 6.06 10.60
N LYS A 5 0.05 6.22 11.59
CA LYS A 5 -0.86 5.14 12.03
C LYS A 5 -1.68 4.58 10.86
N ASN A 6 -2.08 5.44 9.91
CA ASN A 6 -2.82 5.03 8.73
C ASN A 6 -2.01 4.09 7.82
N MET A 7 -0.72 4.40 7.58
CA MET A 7 0.17 3.54 6.78
C MET A 7 0.36 2.16 7.41
N LEU A 8 0.51 2.11 8.75
CA LEU A 8 0.66 0.85 9.48
C LEU A 8 -0.62 0.02 9.41
N SER A 9 -1.79 0.64 9.64
CA SER A 9 -3.07 -0.05 9.55
C SER A 9 -3.32 -0.60 8.14
N VAL A 10 -2.95 0.16 7.10
CA VAL A 10 -3.03 -0.29 5.71
C VAL A 10 -2.11 -1.48 5.45
N LEU A 11 -0.86 -1.45 5.91
CA LEU A 11 0.06 -2.59 5.78
C LEU A 11 -0.46 -3.83 6.49
N GLU A 12 -0.98 -3.67 7.70
CA GLU A 12 -1.57 -4.77 8.47
C GLU A 12 -2.75 -5.40 7.72
N LYS A 13 -3.64 -4.57 7.15
CA LYS A 13 -4.77 -5.04 6.33
C LYS A 13 -4.31 -5.81 5.11
N ILE A 14 -3.31 -5.31 4.39
CA ILE A 14 -2.74 -6.02 3.23
C ILE A 14 -2.10 -7.33 3.68
N TYR A 15 -1.35 -7.32 4.78
CA TYR A 15 -0.66 -8.50 5.33
C TYR A 15 -1.64 -9.62 5.72
N LYS A 16 -2.78 -9.26 6.31
CA LYS A 16 -3.86 -10.20 6.69
C LYS A 16 -4.76 -10.62 5.52
N ALA A 17 -4.66 -9.97 4.36
CA ALA A 17 -5.48 -10.31 3.18
C ALA A 17 -5.00 -11.61 2.51
N GLN A 18 -5.94 -12.34 1.89
CA GLN A 18 -5.73 -13.70 1.36
C GLN A 18 -4.64 -13.85 0.26
N HIS A 19 -4.06 -12.75 -0.24
CA HIS A 19 -2.95 -12.78 -1.19
C HIS A 19 -1.86 -11.74 -0.90
N GLN A 20 -1.81 -11.23 0.34
CA GLN A 20 -0.89 -10.14 0.71
C GLN A 20 -0.99 -8.92 -0.23
N ALA A 21 -2.20 -8.67 -0.75
CA ALA A 21 -2.49 -7.63 -1.72
C ALA A 21 -3.90 -7.05 -1.49
N GLY A 22 -4.10 -5.78 -1.84
CA GLY A 22 -5.38 -5.11 -1.74
C GLY A 22 -5.40 -3.68 -2.27
N TYR A 23 -6.60 -3.09 -2.29
CA TYR A 23 -6.78 -1.70 -2.70
C TYR A 23 -6.39 -0.73 -1.58
N VAL A 24 -5.52 0.22 -1.92
CA VAL A 24 -4.98 1.22 -0.99
C VAL A 24 -5.12 2.60 -1.61
N HIS A 25 -5.49 3.58 -0.81
CA HIS A 25 -5.56 4.97 -1.25
C HIS A 25 -4.24 5.42 -1.89
N MET A 26 -4.28 6.04 -3.08
CA MET A 26 -3.12 6.36 -3.90
C MET A 26 -1.97 7.01 -3.12
N THR A 27 -2.25 8.01 -2.28
CA THR A 27 -1.22 8.69 -1.47
C THR A 27 -0.48 7.76 -0.52
N THR A 28 -1.20 6.81 0.09
CA THR A 28 -0.64 5.83 1.00
C THR A 28 0.13 4.76 0.22
N ALA A 29 -0.42 4.30 -0.89
CA ALA A 29 0.21 3.31 -1.75
C ALA A 29 1.57 3.82 -2.29
N TYR A 30 1.63 5.05 -2.80
CA TYR A 30 2.88 5.68 -3.23
C TYR A 30 3.88 5.89 -2.09
N ALA A 31 3.41 6.27 -0.89
CA ALA A 31 4.29 6.45 0.25
C ALA A 31 4.90 5.13 0.74
N LEU A 32 4.14 4.03 0.66
CA LEU A 32 4.61 2.69 0.98
C LEU A 32 5.52 2.13 -0.13
N GLU A 33 5.24 2.42 -1.40
CA GLU A 33 6.07 2.03 -2.53
C GLU A 33 7.42 2.73 -2.52
N ARG A 34 7.47 4.03 -2.22
CA ARG A 34 8.75 4.76 -2.05
C ARG A 34 9.64 4.17 -0.95
N ARG A 35 9.06 3.41 -0.02
CA ARG A 35 9.78 2.70 1.05
C ARG A 35 10.10 1.24 0.70
N GLU A 36 9.70 0.82 -0.50
CA GLU A 36 9.81 -0.53 -1.04
C GLU A 36 9.04 -1.58 -0.21
N LEU A 37 8.00 -1.17 0.50
CA LEU A 37 7.18 -2.06 1.33
C LEU A 37 6.04 -2.68 0.53
N VAL A 38 5.48 -1.92 -0.41
CA VAL A 38 4.46 -2.43 -1.34
C VAL A 38 4.89 -2.12 -2.76
N GLN A 39 4.38 -2.91 -3.70
CA GLN A 39 4.48 -2.67 -5.12
C GLN A 39 3.08 -2.31 -5.61
N ILE A 40 2.94 -1.17 -6.25
CA ILE A 40 1.69 -0.82 -6.94
C ILE A 40 1.73 -1.34 -8.37
N GLY A 41 0.60 -1.85 -8.85
CA GLY A 41 0.45 -2.25 -10.25
C GLY A 41 0.66 -1.06 -11.19
N LYS A 42 0.99 -1.32 -12.46
CA LYS A 42 1.11 -0.28 -13.50
C LYS A 42 -0.21 0.50 -13.59
N ILE A 43 -0.22 1.72 -13.06
CA ILE A 43 -1.36 2.63 -13.18
C ILE A 43 -1.29 3.28 -14.56
N PRO A 44 -2.38 3.35 -15.33
CA PRO A 44 -2.42 4.20 -16.50
C PRO A 44 -2.19 5.67 -16.08
N LYS A 45 -1.25 6.35 -16.75
CA LYS A 45 -0.80 7.75 -16.47
C LYS A 45 -1.92 8.81 -16.41
N ARG A 46 -3.17 8.47 -16.73
CA ARG A 46 -4.33 9.35 -16.77
C ARG A 46 -5.53 8.74 -16.06
N MET A 47 -5.44 8.50 -14.76
CA MET A 47 -6.64 8.37 -13.93
C MET A 47 -6.99 9.75 -13.37
N LYS A 48 -7.84 10.49 -14.10
CA LYS A 48 -8.61 11.59 -13.51
C LYS A 48 -9.85 10.95 -12.90
N THR A 49 -9.90 10.86 -11.59
CA THR A 49 -11.13 10.53 -10.88
C THR A 49 -12.11 11.68 -11.04
N GLN A 50 -13.30 11.36 -11.55
CA GLN A 50 -14.39 12.32 -11.68
C GLN A 50 -14.87 12.63 -10.25
N GLY A 51 -14.51 13.81 -9.71
CA GLY A 51 -14.93 14.25 -8.37
C GLY A 51 -13.82 14.65 -7.38
N GLY A 52 -12.54 14.60 -7.75
CA GLY A 52 -11.45 15.13 -6.92
C GLY A 52 -10.92 14.20 -5.81
N ASP A 53 -11.53 13.04 -5.60
CA ASP A 53 -11.01 12.00 -4.70
C ASP A 53 -9.93 11.17 -5.39
N PHE A 54 -8.78 10.95 -4.76
CA PHE A 54 -7.72 10.15 -5.37
C PHE A 54 -8.15 8.68 -5.49
N PRO A 55 -7.78 7.98 -6.59
CA PRO A 55 -8.17 6.59 -6.77
C PRO A 55 -7.52 5.67 -5.73
N HIS A 56 -8.18 4.56 -5.42
CA HIS A 56 -7.55 3.45 -4.73
C HIS A 56 -6.75 2.63 -5.75
N LEU A 57 -5.51 2.30 -5.41
CA LEU A 57 -4.58 1.55 -6.24
C LEU A 57 -4.43 0.13 -5.69
N TRP A 58 -4.33 -0.84 -6.58
CA TRP A 58 -3.97 -2.20 -6.19
C TRP A 58 -2.50 -2.24 -5.77
N ALA A 59 -2.25 -2.57 -4.51
CA ALA A 59 -0.93 -2.67 -3.91
C ALA A 59 -0.72 -4.09 -3.36
N SER A 60 0.44 -4.67 -3.68
CA SER A 60 0.86 -5.97 -3.18
C SER A 60 2.09 -5.82 -2.29
N LEU A 61 2.21 -6.60 -1.21
CA LEU A 61 3.39 -6.59 -0.37
C LEU A 61 4.61 -7.09 -1.15
N THR A 62 5.73 -6.38 -1.00
CA THR A 62 7.03 -6.87 -1.48
C THR A 62 7.63 -7.85 -0.46
N LYS A 63 8.71 -8.54 -0.83
CA LYS A 63 9.48 -9.36 0.14
C LYS A 63 9.94 -8.55 1.35
N LYS A 64 10.36 -7.29 1.14
CA LYS A 64 10.78 -6.37 2.21
C LYS A 64 9.60 -5.94 3.08
N GLY A 65 8.46 -5.61 2.47
CA GLY A 65 7.22 -5.29 3.18
C GLY A 65 6.70 -6.44 4.02
N LYS A 66 6.75 -7.67 3.47
CA LYS A 66 6.36 -8.88 4.19
C LYS A 66 7.21 -9.07 5.44
N LYS A 67 8.55 -9.02 5.32
CA LYS A 67 9.46 -9.13 6.46
C LYS A 67 9.20 -8.03 7.50
N PHE A 68 9.00 -6.79 7.05
CA PHE A 68 8.64 -5.69 7.95
C PHE A 68 7.32 -5.93 8.70
N CYS A 69 6.31 -6.47 8.01
CA CYS A 69 5.03 -6.80 8.63
C CYS A 69 5.17 -7.98 9.61
N GLU A 70 5.98 -8.99 9.30
CA GLU A 70 6.31 -10.09 10.21
C GLU A 70 7.02 -9.59 11.48
N GLU A 71 8.01 -8.70 11.35
CA GLU A 71 8.71 -8.11 12.52
C GLU A 71 7.84 -7.16 13.35
N LYS A 72 6.73 -6.66 12.80
CA LYS A 72 5.85 -5.67 13.45
C LYS A 72 4.53 -6.24 13.97
N PHE A 73 3.98 -7.24 13.29
CA PHE A 73 2.64 -7.77 13.50
C PHE A 73 2.60 -9.29 13.69
N GLY A 74 3.70 -10.00 13.41
CA GLY A 74 3.88 -11.41 13.78
C GLY A 74 4.27 -11.53 15.25
#